data_AF-A0A7C2V919-F1
#
_entry.id   AF-A0A7C2V919-F1
#
_cell.length_a   1.000
_cell.length_b   1.000
_cell.length_c   1.000
_cell.angle_alpha   90.00
_cell.angle_beta   90.00
_cell.angle_gamma   90.00
#
_symmetry.space_group_name_H-M   'P 1'
#
loop_
_entity.id
_entity.type
_entity.pdbx_description
1 polymer ?
#
loop_
_entity_poly.entity_id
_entity_poly.type
_entity_poly.pdbx_seq_one_letter_code
_entity_poly.pdbx_strand_id
1 'polypeptide(L)'
;MFSLVDVKAFAVGEAVGVSLQLAGGILGGVDRYCIYEGGDELVIEFWHGGESIKLIHSDKPSETLMRFYNAEKAGLVKCVEY
;
A
#
# COMPACT_ATOMS: atom_id res chain seq x y z
N MET A 1 9.22 -24.63 -8.14
CA MET A 1 9.66 -23.47 -8.96
C MET A 1 8.62 -22.39 -8.72
N PHE A 2 8.95 -21.33 -7.99
CA PHE A 2 8.03 -20.20 -7.74
C PHE A 2 7.99 -19.29 -8.96
N SER A 3 6.82 -18.82 -9.36
CA SER A 3 6.73 -17.84 -10.44
C SER A 3 7.19 -16.46 -9.94
N LEU A 4 7.67 -15.59 -10.84
CA LEU A 4 8.00 -14.20 -10.49
C LEU A 4 6.82 -13.45 -9.85
N VAL A 5 5.59 -13.84 -10.20
CA VAL A 5 4.35 -13.29 -9.62
C VAL A 5 4.21 -13.70 -8.16
N ASP A 6 4.51 -14.96 -7.82
CA ASP A 6 4.47 -15.46 -6.43
C ASP A 6 5.53 -14.77 -5.55
N VAL A 7 6.72 -14.51 -6.10
CA VAL A 7 7.79 -13.82 -5.36
C VAL A 7 7.43 -12.35 -5.09
N LYS A 8 6.84 -11.65 -6.07
CA LYS A 8 6.34 -10.28 -5.87
C LYS A 8 5.19 -10.23 -4.87
N ALA A 9 4.21 -11.14 -4.98
CA ALA A 9 3.09 -11.21 -4.05
C ALA A 9 3.54 -11.50 -2.62
N PHE A 10 4.53 -12.39 -2.44
CA PHE A 10 5.14 -12.67 -1.15
C PHE A 10 5.83 -11.43 -0.57
N ALA A 11 6.63 -10.72 -1.38
CA ALA A 11 7.30 -9.50 -0.96
C ALA A 11 6.32 -8.36 -0.58
N VAL A 12 5.20 -8.24 -1.31
CA VAL A 12 4.15 -7.27 -0.97
C VAL A 12 3.45 -7.64 0.34
N GLY A 13 3.15 -8.93 0.57
CA GLY A 13 2.57 -9.40 1.83
C GLY A 13 3.47 -9.12 3.05
N GLU A 14 4.77 -9.39 2.93
CA GLU A 14 5.75 -9.06 3.96
C GLU A 14 5.86 -7.54 4.19
N ALA A 15 5.92 -6.76 3.11
CA ALA A 15 5.96 -5.30 3.19
C ALA A 15 4.71 -4.75 3.89
N VAL A 16 3.52 -5.26 3.57
CA VAL A 16 2.26 -4.90 4.25
C VAL A 16 2.35 -5.25 5.74
N GLY A 17 2.78 -6.46 6.10
CA GLY A 17 2.86 -6.90 7.50
C GLY A 17 3.76 -5.99 8.36
N VAL A 18 4.97 -5.70 7.88
CA VAL A 18 5.91 -4.81 8.59
C VAL A 18 5.36 -3.37 8.65
N SER A 19 4.81 -2.89 7.53
CA SER A 19 4.28 -1.52 7.44
C SER A 19 3.02 -1.32 8.28
N LEU A 20 2.20 -2.35 8.44
CA LEU A 20 1.00 -2.34 9.27
C LEU A 20 1.35 -2.17 10.75
N GLN A 21 2.40 -2.88 11.21
CA GLN A 21 2.91 -2.71 12.58
C GLN A 21 3.43 -1.29 12.81
N LEU A 22 4.19 -0.74 11.86
CA LEU A 22 4.70 0.62 11.94
C LEU A 22 3.55 1.65 11.93
N ALA A 23 2.62 1.54 10.98
CA ALA A 23 1.48 2.44 10.85
C ALA A 23 0.60 2.40 12.10
N GLY A 24 0.31 1.21 12.64
CA GLY A 24 -0.43 1.06 13.89
C GLY A 24 0.29 1.68 15.08
N GLY A 25 1.63 1.60 15.13
CA GLY A 25 2.42 2.27 16.15
C GLY A 25 2.37 3.81 16.08
N ILE A 26 2.27 4.38 14.87
CA ILE A 26 2.22 5.84 14.67
C ILE A 26 0.79 6.37 14.86
N LEU A 27 -0.19 5.71 14.25
CA LEU A 27 -1.59 6.13 14.24
C LEU A 27 -2.36 5.71 15.49
N GLY A 28 -1.85 4.76 16.28
CA GLY A 28 -2.57 4.17 17.42
C GLY A 28 -3.55 3.05 17.05
N GLY A 29 -3.57 2.65 15.77
CA GLY A 29 -4.43 1.62 15.20
C GLY A 29 -4.39 1.67 13.68
N VAL A 30 -5.03 0.70 13.03
CA VAL A 30 -5.29 0.73 11.58
C VAL A 30 -6.69 0.15 11.35
N ASP A 31 -7.59 0.96 10.83
CA ASP A 31 -8.98 0.57 10.55
C ASP A 31 -9.12 0.02 9.13
N ARG A 32 -8.29 0.52 8.21
CA ARG A 32 -8.23 0.05 6.83
C ARG A 32 -6.89 0.35 6.19
N TYR A 33 -6.54 -0.43 5.17
CA TYR A 33 -5.45 -0.08 4.27
C TYR A 33 -5.80 -0.35 2.82
N CYS A 34 -5.23 0.43 1.91
CA CYS A 34 -5.39 0.27 0.47
C CYS A 34 -4.04 0.15 -0.23
N ILE A 35 -3.94 -0.75 -1.21
CA ILE A 35 -2.74 -1.05 -1.97
C ILE A 35 -2.93 -0.68 -3.44
N TYR A 36 -1.92 -0.01 -4.00
CA TYR A 36 -1.71 0.14 -5.43
C TYR A 36 -0.39 -0.52 -5.82
N GLU A 37 -0.44 -1.42 -6.80
CA GLU A 37 0.72 -2.08 -7.40
C GLU A 37 0.80 -1.65 -8.87
N GLY A 38 1.88 -0.97 -9.26
CA GLY A 38 2.07 -0.42 -10.60
C GLY A 38 3.43 -0.77 -11.17
N GLY A 39 3.56 -1.92 -11.84
CA GLY A 39 4.83 -2.36 -12.43
C GLY A 39 5.90 -2.71 -11.38
N ASP A 40 6.74 -1.73 -11.06
CA ASP A 40 7.77 -1.71 -10.00
C ASP A 40 7.42 -0.74 -8.85
N GLU A 41 6.31 -0.02 -8.95
CA GLU A 41 5.83 0.91 -7.93
C GLU A 41 4.87 0.20 -6.95
N LEU A 42 4.96 0.59 -5.67
CA LEU A 42 4.02 0.16 -4.62
C LEU A 42 3.62 1.37 -3.78
N VAL A 43 2.31 1.55 -3.58
CA VAL A 43 1.78 2.49 -2.58
C VAL A 43 0.86 1.72 -1.65
N ILE A 44 1.09 1.85 -0.35
CA ILE A 44 0.19 1.36 0.68
C ILE A 44 -0.25 2.56 1.51
N GLU A 45 -1.55 2.80 1.59
CA GLU A 45 -2.12 3.80 2.48
C GLU A 45 -2.81 3.12 3.66
N PHE A 46 -2.43 3.50 4.87
CA PHE A 46 -3.03 3.03 6.12
C PHE A 46 -3.86 4.16 6.72
N TRP A 47 -5.05 3.85 7.20
CA TRP A 47 -5.98 4.81 7.80
C TRP A 47 -6.32 4.42 9.23
N HIS A 48 -6.47 5.43 10.09
CA HIS A 48 -7.09 5.29 11.40
C HIS A 48 -7.78 6.59 11.80
N GLY A 49 -9.04 6.53 12.21
CA GLY A 49 -9.74 7.70 12.79
C GLY A 49 -9.83 8.94 11.90
N GLY A 50 -9.70 8.79 10.57
CA GLY A 50 -9.73 9.89 9.60
C GLY A 50 -8.35 10.46 9.22
N GLU A 51 -7.27 9.99 9.83
CA GLU A 51 -5.90 10.28 9.42
C GLU A 51 -5.33 9.13 8.57
N SER A 52 -4.34 9.44 7.72
CA SER A 52 -3.66 8.42 6.91
C SER A 52 -2.16 8.63 6.80
N ILE A 53 -1.44 7.51 6.63
CA ILE A 53 0.00 7.48 6.31
C ILE A 53 0.17 6.61 5.07
N LYS A 54 1.08 7.02 4.18
CA LYS A 54 1.42 6.29 2.96
C LYS A 54 2.86 5.79 3.01
N LEU A 55 3.06 4.52 2.68
CA LEU A 55 4.36 3.98 2.28
C LEU A 55 4.43 3.94 0.76
N ILE A 56 5.54 4.42 0.20
CA ILE A 56 5.74 4.55 -1.24
C ILE A 56 7.09 3.93 -1.59
N HIS A 57 7.08 2.94 -2.47
CA HIS A 57 8.25 2.40 -3.14
C HIS A 57 8.20 2.79 -4.62
N SER A 58 9.09 3.68 -5.03
CA SER A 58 9.19 4.16 -6.43
C SER A 58 10.43 5.03 -6.60
N ASP A 59 11.01 5.01 -7.80
CA ASP A 59 12.05 5.96 -8.22
C ASP A 59 11.50 7.38 -8.45
N LYS A 60 10.17 7.52 -8.58
CA LYS A 60 9.46 8.77 -8.88
C LYS A 60 8.22 8.96 -7.99
N PRO A 61 8.40 9.13 -6.68
CA PRO A 61 7.30 9.08 -5.70
C PRO A 61 6.18 10.09 -5.98
N SER A 62 6.49 11.28 -6.50
CA SER A 62 5.48 12.28 -6.87
C SER A 62 4.58 11.82 -8.02
N GLU A 63 5.15 11.20 -9.07
CA GLU A 63 4.36 10.66 -10.19
C GLU A 63 3.53 9.45 -9.75
N THR A 64 4.12 8.58 -8.92
CA THR A 64 3.44 7.41 -8.36
C THR A 64 2.23 7.79 -7.52
N LEU A 65 2.32 8.85 -6.70
CA LEU A 65 1.17 9.36 -5.96
C LEU A 65 0.04 9.82 -6.88
N MET A 66 0.36 10.52 -7.98
CA MET A 66 -0.64 10.92 -8.96
C MET A 66 -1.33 9.70 -9.59
N ARG A 67 -0.56 8.64 -9.89
CA ARG A 67 -1.11 7.38 -10.40
C ARG A 67 -1.97 6.66 -9.37
N PHE A 68 -1.56 6.62 -8.11
CA PHE A 68 -2.36 6.10 -7.01
C PHE A 68 -3.73 6.80 -6.94
N TYR A 69 -3.76 8.14 -6.95
CA TYR A 69 -5.03 8.87 -6.87
C TYR A 69 -5.92 8.63 -8.10
N ASN A 70 -5.33 8.48 -9.29
CA ASN A 70 -6.07 8.11 -10.48
C ASN A 70 -6.63 6.69 -10.39
N ALA A 71 -5.86 5.74 -9.86
CA ALA A 71 -6.28 4.37 -9.63
C ALA A 71 -7.38 4.28 -8.56
N GLU A 72 -7.28 5.07 -7.49
CA GLU A 72 -8.29 5.18 -6.44
C GLU A 72 -9.62 5.67 -7.01
N LYS A 73 -9.60 6.77 -7.79
CA LYS A 73 -10.79 7.28 -8.49
C LYS A 73 -11.39 6.28 -9.47
N ALA A 74 -10.56 5.42 -10.06
CA ALA A 74 -10.98 4.38 -10.98
C ALA A 74 -11.42 3.08 -10.27
N GLY A 75 -11.34 3.00 -8.94
CA GLY A 75 -11.67 1.79 -8.18
C GLY A 75 -10.69 0.63 -8.39
N LEU A 76 -9.44 0.92 -8.77
CA LEU A 76 -8.40 -0.08 -9.08
C LEU A 76 -7.49 -0.40 -7.88
N VAL A 77 -7.63 0.34 -6.78
CA VAL A 77 -6.91 0.05 -5.53
C VAL A 77 -7.56 -1.10 -4.79
N LYS A 78 -6.75 -1.97 -4.17
CA LYS A 78 -7.25 -3.08 -3.35
C LYS A 78 -7.27 -2.65 -1.89
N CYS A 79 -8.43 -2.57 -1.28
CA CYS A 79 -8.58 -2.17 0.11
C CYS A 79 -8.99 -3.34 1.02
N VAL A 80 -8.53 -3.30 2.26
CA VAL A 80 -8.88 -4.24 3.34
C VAL A 80 -9.26 -3.42 4.57
N GLU A 81 -10.36 -3.80 5.21
CA GLU A 81 -10.92 -3.15 6.41
C GLU A 81 -10.82 -4.12 7.60
N TYR A 82 -10.70 -3.59 8.83
CA TYR A 82 -10.59 -4.31 10.09
C TYR A 82 -11.77 -4.06 11.03
#